data_AF-A0A6J2ST58-F1
#
_entry.id   AF-A0A6J2ST58-F1
#
_cell.length_a   1.000
_cell.length_b   1.000
_cell.length_c   1.000
_cell.angle_alpha   90.00
_cell.angle_beta   90.00
_cell.angle_gamma   90.00
#
_symmetry.space_group_name_H-M   'P 1'
#
loop_
_entity.id
_entity.type
_entity.pdbx_description
1 polymer ?
#
loop_
_entity_poly.entity_id
_entity_poly.type
_entity_poly.pdbx_seq_one_letter_code
_entity_poly.pdbx_strand_id
1 'polypeptide(L)'
;MQASHVRLIKILFVIIAIKLFIVLVLFGYNNSVEDIPEQSMVFIDELLVDKSDEPSWEQRLALIRKEMPSFPLEELHRRPLGEPKCGKVPAALGIDFSNDYWQTLNNANLTYHIFGAYYDNREKMIEAPLVRVLTMINHYGKRDVVKHPETFCQLWFRNRIEPVVVNVTDYKIIWIWGGGSTMVYPTLLSCCLPKTNDTKAQEAPEMVSLVTKRCDKARNLVRVVYEPDEASTAVTYPPQQQSKQNNSTQLQKKPLRFMVCVKAMDFIYKDLSWRLIEWLELMRLLGAGKVVFYDAQMHPNMTRVLNDYMETSPGFVEDSNSDTGSELYRELVNDCLK
;
A
#
# COMPACT_ATOMS: atom_id res chain seq x y z
N MET A 1 91.85 20.70 2.83
CA MET A 1 90.78 19.81 2.32
C MET A 1 90.30 18.72 3.31
N GLN A 2 90.99 18.43 4.43
CA GLN A 2 90.56 17.35 5.35
C GLN A 2 89.39 17.70 6.29
N ALA A 3 89.18 18.97 6.64
CA ALA A 3 88.14 19.37 7.60
C ALA A 3 86.69 19.28 7.05
N SER A 4 86.49 19.36 5.73
CA SER A 4 85.15 19.30 5.13
C SER A 4 84.65 17.86 5.00
N HIS A 5 85.54 16.90 4.79
CA HIS A 5 85.22 15.47 4.71
C HIS A 5 84.73 14.91 6.05
N VAL A 6 85.32 15.34 7.17
CA VAL A 6 84.90 14.94 8.52
C VAL A 6 83.51 15.48 8.85
N ARG A 7 83.17 16.71 8.41
CA ARG A 7 81.80 17.24 8.56
C ARG A 7 80.79 16.49 7.70
N LEU A 8 81.15 16.15 6.47
CA LEU A 8 80.29 15.36 5.58
C LEU A 8 80.01 13.97 6.14
N ILE A 9 81.03 13.29 6.67
CA ILE A 9 80.90 11.96 7.30
C ILE A 9 80.01 12.03 8.55
N LYS A 10 80.14 13.08 9.37
CA LYS A 10 79.27 13.28 10.54
C LYS A 10 77.81 13.49 10.15
N ILE A 11 77.55 14.27 9.09
CA ILE A 11 76.19 14.49 8.58
C ILE A 11 75.61 13.18 8.03
N LEU A 12 76.42 12.40 7.29
CA LEU A 12 75.99 11.10 6.76
C LEU A 12 75.64 10.12 7.88
N PHE A 13 76.45 10.07 8.95
CA PHE A 13 76.18 9.25 10.13
C PHE A 13 74.87 9.64 10.83
N VAL A 14 74.59 10.94 10.95
CA VAL A 14 73.33 11.43 11.53
C VAL A 14 72.14 11.03 10.67
N ILE A 15 72.23 11.14 9.34
CA ILE A 15 71.16 10.73 8.43
C ILE A 15 70.90 9.22 8.53
N ILE A 16 71.96 8.40 8.58
CA ILE A 16 71.85 6.95 8.72
C ILE A 16 71.22 6.58 10.08
N ALA A 17 71.62 7.24 11.17
CA ALA A 17 71.05 7.02 12.50
C ALA A 17 69.56 7.38 12.55
N ILE A 18 69.15 8.49 11.92
CA ILE A 18 67.73 8.89 11.83
C ILE A 18 66.93 7.85 11.02
N LYS A 19 67.47 7.38 9.88
CA LYS A 19 66.79 6.35 9.08
C LYS A 19 66.66 5.02 9.84
N LEU A 20 67.69 4.58 10.54
CA LEU A 20 67.64 3.38 11.38
C LEU A 20 66.62 3.53 12.52
N PHE A 21 66.53 4.71 13.13
CA PHE A 21 65.54 5.00 14.16
C PHE A 21 64.12 4.94 13.59
N ILE A 22 63.86 5.54 12.43
CA ILE A 22 62.54 5.48 11.77
C ILE A 22 62.17 4.04 11.41
N VAL A 23 63.11 3.25 10.90
CA VAL A 23 62.87 1.83 10.60
C VAL A 23 62.57 1.03 11.86
N LEU A 24 63.30 1.25 12.95
CA LEU A 24 63.03 0.59 14.24
C LEU A 24 61.67 0.99 14.83
N VAL A 25 61.28 2.26 14.71
CA VAL A 25 59.95 2.74 15.14
C VAL A 25 58.84 2.10 14.30
N LEU A 26 59.00 2.03 12.96
CA LEU A 26 58.03 1.38 12.09
C LEU A 26 57.95 -0.13 12.33
N PHE A 27 59.08 -0.79 12.60
CA PHE A 27 59.11 -2.22 12.93
C PHE A 27 58.49 -2.49 14.32
N GLY A 28 58.74 -1.62 15.29
CA GLY A 28 58.08 -1.65 16.60
C GLY A 28 56.57 -1.41 16.50
N TYR A 29 56.14 -0.47 15.64
CA TYR A 29 54.73 -0.20 15.40
C TYR A 29 54.02 -1.39 14.73
N ASN A 30 54.66 -2.02 13.75
CA ASN A 30 54.11 -3.23 13.11
C ASN A 30 53.99 -4.41 14.07
N ASN A 31 54.93 -4.56 15.02
CA ASN A 31 54.88 -5.61 16.05
C ASN A 31 53.96 -5.26 17.24
N SER A 32 53.43 -4.03 17.30
CA SER A 32 52.45 -3.59 18.32
C SER A 32 51.02 -3.60 17.80
N VAL A 33 50.82 -3.90 16.52
CA VAL A 33 49.53 -4.36 16.04
C VAL A 33 49.37 -5.75 16.64
N GLU A 34 48.72 -5.81 17.81
CA GLU A 34 48.16 -7.03 18.34
C GLU A 34 47.56 -7.81 17.17
N ASP A 35 47.88 -9.10 17.07
CA ASP A 35 47.04 -10.05 16.37
C ASP A 35 45.63 -9.84 16.92
N ILE A 36 44.83 -9.01 16.25
CA ILE A 36 43.39 -9.01 16.41
C ILE A 36 43.07 -10.46 16.08
N PRO A 37 42.64 -11.29 17.04
CA PRO A 37 42.24 -12.64 16.69
C PRO A 37 41.21 -12.41 15.59
N GLU A 38 41.41 -13.03 14.42
CA GLU A 38 40.32 -13.25 13.51
C GLU A 38 39.26 -13.94 14.36
N GLN A 39 38.37 -13.13 14.92
CA GLN A 39 37.14 -13.59 15.48
C GLN A 39 36.47 -14.11 14.23
N SER A 40 36.67 -15.40 13.97
CA SER A 40 35.93 -16.10 12.95
C SER A 40 34.50 -15.79 13.30
N MET A 41 33.92 -14.88 12.52
CA MET A 41 32.51 -14.58 12.62
C MET A 41 31.89 -15.83 12.02
N VAL A 42 31.77 -16.85 12.86
CA VAL A 42 30.98 -18.03 12.54
C VAL A 42 29.57 -17.49 12.55
N PHE A 43 29.13 -16.99 11.39
CA PHE A 43 27.73 -16.97 11.05
C PHE A 43 27.32 -18.44 11.01
N ILE A 44 27.04 -19.00 12.18
CA ILE A 44 26.00 -20.01 12.24
C ILE A 44 24.76 -19.16 11.98
N ASP A 45 24.40 -19.03 10.70
CA ASP A 45 23.00 -18.87 10.36
C ASP A 45 22.34 -20.11 10.96
N GLU A 46 21.94 -20.00 12.22
CA GLU A 46 21.08 -20.99 12.84
C GLU A 46 19.89 -21.02 11.89
N LEU A 47 19.79 -22.11 11.11
CA LEU A 47 18.66 -22.31 10.21
C LEU A 47 17.43 -22.01 11.07
N LEU A 48 16.74 -20.91 10.75
CA LEU A 48 15.54 -20.49 11.45
C LEU A 48 14.46 -21.50 11.07
N VAL A 49 14.53 -22.67 11.70
CA VAL A 49 13.54 -23.71 11.57
C VAL A 49 12.35 -23.18 12.34
N ASP A 50 11.29 -22.87 11.61
CA ASP A 50 10.02 -22.52 12.20
C ASP A 50 9.54 -23.71 13.05
N LYS A 51 9.50 -23.50 14.36
CA LYS A 51 9.02 -24.46 15.36
C LYS A 51 7.60 -24.12 15.83
N SER A 52 6.94 -23.14 15.18
CA SER A 52 5.57 -22.79 15.51
C SER A 52 4.62 -23.94 15.17
N ASP A 53 3.54 -24.03 15.94
CA ASP A 53 2.47 -24.98 15.67
C ASP A 53 1.75 -24.61 14.38
N GLU A 54 1.25 -25.63 13.66
CA GLU A 54 0.51 -25.40 12.43
C GLU A 54 -0.74 -24.53 12.72
N PRO A 55 -0.93 -23.39 12.03
CA PRO A 55 -2.02 -22.48 12.34
C PRO A 55 -3.39 -23.11 12.08
N SER A 56 -4.40 -22.70 12.85
CA SER A 56 -5.79 -23.10 12.64
C SER A 56 -6.30 -22.63 11.27
N TRP A 57 -7.41 -23.20 10.78
CA TRP A 57 -8.00 -22.77 9.52
C TRP A 57 -8.38 -21.28 9.52
N GLU A 58 -8.95 -20.78 10.62
CA GLU A 58 -9.30 -19.37 10.78
C GLU A 58 -8.06 -18.46 10.77
N GLN A 59 -6.98 -18.89 11.42
CA GLN A 59 -5.70 -18.17 11.39
C GLN A 59 -5.12 -18.14 9.98
N ARG A 60 -5.17 -19.26 9.24
CA ARG A 60 -4.75 -19.28 7.84
C ARG A 60 -5.57 -18.35 6.97
N LEU A 61 -6.89 -18.31 7.15
CA LEU A 61 -7.76 -17.36 6.43
C LEU A 61 -7.37 -15.92 6.74
N ALA A 62 -7.10 -15.58 8.00
CA ALA A 62 -6.64 -14.25 8.39
C ALA A 62 -5.27 -13.90 7.80
N LEU A 63 -4.34 -14.85 7.74
CA LEU A 63 -3.04 -14.67 7.09
C LEU A 63 -3.21 -14.46 5.58
N ILE A 64 -4.00 -15.29 4.91
CA ILE A 64 -4.31 -15.12 3.48
C ILE A 64 -5.00 -13.77 3.23
N ARG A 65 -5.89 -13.35 4.13
CA ARG A 65 -6.56 -12.03 4.07
C ARG A 65 -5.56 -10.88 4.15
N LYS A 66 -4.48 -11.05 4.91
CA LYS A 66 -3.39 -10.08 5.03
C LYS A 66 -2.53 -10.06 3.77
N GLU A 67 -2.16 -11.23 3.24
CA GLU A 67 -1.33 -11.35 2.03
C GLU A 67 -2.07 -10.94 0.75
N MET A 68 -3.36 -11.23 0.70
CA MET A 68 -4.29 -10.93 -0.39
C MET A 68 -5.54 -10.24 0.18
N PRO A 69 -5.44 -8.93 0.51
CA PRO A 69 -6.62 -8.06 0.54
C PRO A 69 -7.20 -8.06 -0.90
N SER A 70 -8.25 -7.37 -1.28
CA SER A 70 -8.87 -7.55 -2.62
C SER A 70 -9.36 -8.95 -3.02
N PHE A 71 -8.74 -10.09 -2.65
CA PHE A 71 -9.26 -11.41 -2.97
C PHE A 71 -10.42 -11.76 -2.01
N PRO A 72 -11.61 -12.14 -2.51
CA PRO A 72 -12.80 -12.31 -1.69
C PRO A 72 -12.94 -13.76 -1.17
N LEU A 73 -12.01 -14.20 -0.34
CA LEU A 73 -11.95 -15.58 0.15
C LEU A 73 -13.14 -15.94 1.06
N GLU A 74 -13.44 -15.10 2.05
CA GLU A 74 -14.52 -15.33 3.02
C GLU A 74 -15.90 -15.17 2.38
N GLU A 75 -16.02 -14.22 1.45
CA GLU A 75 -17.24 -13.97 0.69
C GLU A 75 -17.58 -15.15 -0.24
N LEU A 76 -16.56 -15.76 -0.87
CA LEU A 76 -16.73 -16.98 -1.65
C LEU A 76 -17.20 -18.16 -0.79
N HIS A 77 -16.65 -18.32 0.42
CA HIS A 77 -17.04 -19.39 1.33
C HIS A 77 -18.49 -19.26 1.82
N ARG A 78 -18.97 -18.02 2.03
CA ARG A 78 -20.33 -17.72 2.52
C ARG A 78 -21.39 -17.66 1.42
N ARG A 79 -21.01 -17.86 0.15
CA ARG A 79 -21.90 -17.70 -0.99
C ARG A 79 -23.05 -18.73 -0.94
N PRO A 80 -24.31 -18.32 -1.25
CA PRO A 80 -25.42 -19.26 -1.34
C PRO A 80 -25.21 -20.29 -2.46
N LEU A 81 -25.62 -21.52 -2.20
CA LEU A 81 -25.59 -22.61 -3.17
C LEU A 81 -26.63 -22.37 -4.27
N GLY A 82 -26.21 -22.48 -5.53
CA GLY A 82 -27.09 -22.36 -6.70
C GLY A 82 -26.35 -21.80 -7.92
N GLU A 83 -26.87 -22.11 -9.11
CA GLU A 83 -26.36 -21.54 -10.35
C GLU A 83 -27.14 -20.25 -10.69
N PRO A 84 -26.46 -19.09 -10.82
CA PRO A 84 -27.11 -17.87 -11.27
C PRO A 84 -27.54 -17.97 -12.72
N LYS A 85 -28.66 -17.33 -13.06
CA LYS A 85 -29.13 -17.17 -14.44
C LYS A 85 -28.26 -16.18 -15.21
N CYS A 86 -27.67 -15.20 -14.52
CA CYS A 86 -26.85 -14.16 -15.10
C CYS A 86 -25.44 -14.18 -14.52
N GLY A 87 -24.43 -14.28 -15.40
CA GLY A 87 -23.04 -14.33 -14.99
C GLY A 87 -22.67 -15.65 -14.32
N LYS A 88 -21.38 -15.85 -14.09
CA LYS A 88 -20.89 -16.96 -13.28
C LYS A 88 -19.68 -16.49 -12.50
N VAL A 89 -19.72 -16.69 -11.19
CA VAL A 89 -18.55 -16.43 -10.35
C VAL A 89 -17.44 -17.39 -10.73
N PRO A 90 -16.24 -16.90 -11.05
CA PRO A 90 -15.12 -17.76 -11.39
C PRO A 90 -14.70 -18.59 -10.17
N ALA A 91 -14.28 -19.83 -10.42
CA ALA A 91 -13.48 -20.55 -9.43
C ALA A 91 -12.12 -19.85 -9.24
N ALA A 92 -11.43 -20.11 -8.13
CA ALA A 92 -10.13 -19.48 -7.84
C ALA A 92 -9.12 -19.63 -9.00
N LEU A 93 -9.03 -20.82 -9.60
CA LEU A 93 -8.16 -21.11 -10.76
C LEU A 93 -8.66 -20.52 -12.09
N GLY A 94 -9.89 -19.99 -12.12
CA GLY A 94 -10.50 -19.36 -13.30
C GLY A 94 -10.33 -17.85 -13.34
N ILE A 95 -9.57 -17.27 -12.39
CA ILE A 95 -9.26 -15.85 -12.32
C ILE A 95 -7.93 -15.58 -13.02
N ASP A 96 -7.91 -14.57 -13.88
CA ASP A 96 -6.73 -14.17 -14.62
C ASP A 96 -5.96 -13.12 -13.83
N PHE A 97 -4.73 -13.46 -13.48
CA PHE A 97 -3.80 -12.58 -12.78
C PHE A 97 -2.70 -12.09 -13.72
N SER A 98 -2.33 -10.82 -13.59
CA SER A 98 -1.13 -10.26 -14.25
C SER A 98 0.12 -10.42 -13.39
N ASN A 99 -0.06 -10.52 -12.07
CA ASN A 99 0.94 -10.76 -11.03
C ASN A 99 0.19 -11.24 -9.77
N ASP A 100 0.85 -11.25 -8.62
CA ASP A 100 0.27 -11.80 -7.38
C ASP A 100 -0.97 -11.03 -6.84
N TYR A 101 -1.20 -9.79 -7.28
CA TYR A 101 -2.27 -8.92 -6.73
C TYR A 101 -3.28 -8.48 -7.78
N TRP A 102 -2.82 -8.20 -8.99
CA TRP A 102 -3.60 -7.54 -10.03
C TRP A 102 -4.30 -8.55 -10.91
N GLN A 103 -5.63 -8.47 -10.97
CA GLN A 103 -6.44 -9.28 -11.87
C GLN A 103 -6.60 -8.61 -13.22
N THR A 104 -6.87 -9.36 -14.29
CA THR A 104 -6.87 -8.81 -15.65
C THR A 104 -8.23 -8.95 -16.34
N LEU A 105 -8.63 -7.91 -17.07
CA LEU A 105 -9.70 -7.95 -18.06
C LEU A 105 -9.22 -7.31 -19.35
N ASN A 106 -9.42 -7.98 -20.48
CA ASN A 106 -9.19 -7.40 -21.80
C ASN A 106 -10.53 -7.06 -22.45
N ASN A 107 -10.70 -5.81 -22.90
CA ASN A 107 -11.86 -5.35 -23.64
C ASN A 107 -11.42 -4.48 -24.83
N ALA A 108 -11.66 -4.95 -26.05
CA ALA A 108 -11.17 -4.31 -27.27
C ALA A 108 -9.65 -4.05 -27.21
N ASN A 109 -9.23 -2.79 -27.33
CA ASN A 109 -7.83 -2.36 -27.26
C ASN A 109 -7.36 -1.99 -25.83
N LEU A 110 -8.23 -2.14 -24.83
CA LEU A 110 -7.94 -1.80 -23.45
C LEU A 110 -7.68 -3.05 -22.60
N THR A 111 -6.61 -3.00 -21.82
CA THR A 111 -6.31 -3.95 -20.75
C THR A 111 -6.52 -3.25 -19.42
N TYR A 112 -7.38 -3.84 -18.60
CA TYR A 112 -7.67 -3.40 -17.24
C TYR A 112 -6.92 -4.32 -16.28
N HIS A 113 -6.00 -3.75 -15.52
CA HIS A 113 -5.43 -4.39 -14.35
C HIS A 113 -6.25 -3.93 -13.15
N ILE A 114 -6.92 -4.84 -12.47
CA ILE A 114 -7.87 -4.58 -11.38
C ILE A 114 -7.16 -4.88 -10.06
N PHE A 115 -7.13 -3.90 -9.17
CA PHE A 115 -6.48 -4.06 -7.87
C PHE A 115 -7.48 -4.30 -6.74
N GLY A 116 -8.54 -3.49 -6.67
CA GLY A 116 -9.46 -3.53 -5.55
C GLY A 116 -10.73 -2.75 -5.81
N ALA A 117 -11.71 -2.89 -4.93
CA ALA A 117 -12.98 -2.21 -5.03
C ALA A 117 -13.47 -1.70 -3.68
N TYR A 118 -14.17 -0.57 -3.70
CA TYR A 118 -14.59 0.17 -2.50
C TYR A 118 -16.02 0.64 -2.67
N TYR A 119 -16.85 0.42 -1.66
CA TYR A 119 -18.23 0.92 -1.65
C TYR A 119 -18.25 2.37 -1.18
N ASP A 120 -18.90 3.24 -1.96
CA ASP A 120 -19.03 4.66 -1.67
C ASP A 120 -20.51 5.05 -1.62
N ASN A 121 -21.00 5.33 -0.41
CA ASN A 121 -22.36 5.74 -0.12
C ASN A 121 -22.45 7.16 0.47
N ARG A 122 -21.43 8.00 0.25
CA ARG A 122 -21.40 9.36 0.81
C ARG A 122 -22.57 10.19 0.25
N GLU A 123 -23.41 10.72 1.15
CA GLU A 123 -24.66 11.44 0.81
C GLU A 123 -24.46 12.63 -0.14
N LYS A 124 -23.30 13.31 -0.08
CA LYS A 124 -22.99 14.47 -0.92
C LYS A 124 -22.64 14.11 -2.37
N MET A 125 -22.53 12.82 -2.70
CA MET A 125 -22.23 12.34 -4.04
C MET A 125 -23.53 12.05 -4.81
N ILE A 126 -23.76 12.79 -5.91
CA ILE A 126 -24.98 12.68 -6.72
C ILE A 126 -25.17 11.26 -7.30
N GLU A 127 -24.06 10.61 -7.65
CA GLU A 127 -24.01 9.28 -8.25
C GLU A 127 -24.07 8.15 -7.23
N ALA A 128 -23.92 8.43 -5.94
CA ALA A 128 -23.97 7.42 -4.90
C ALA A 128 -25.39 6.85 -4.72
N PRO A 129 -25.52 5.60 -4.25
CA PRO A 129 -24.45 4.67 -3.89
C PRO A 129 -23.78 4.02 -5.11
N LEU A 130 -22.47 3.80 -5.05
CA LEU A 130 -21.68 3.22 -6.15
C LEU A 130 -20.52 2.37 -5.61
N VAL A 131 -20.02 1.46 -6.43
CA VAL A 131 -18.74 0.78 -6.20
C VAL A 131 -17.67 1.44 -7.06
N ARG A 132 -16.59 1.90 -6.41
CA ARG A 132 -15.38 2.37 -7.09
C ARG A 132 -14.43 1.20 -7.27
N VAL A 133 -14.06 0.90 -8.51
CA VAL A 133 -13.06 -0.13 -8.81
C VAL A 133 -11.77 0.55 -9.20
N LEU A 134 -10.70 0.26 -8.47
CA LEU A 134 -9.37 0.75 -8.78
C LEU A 134 -8.73 -0.12 -9.86
N THR A 135 -8.31 0.52 -10.93
CA THR A 135 -7.67 -0.15 -12.06
C THR A 135 -6.44 0.60 -12.57
N MET A 136 -5.58 -0.09 -13.31
CA MET A 136 -4.63 0.53 -14.24
C MET A 136 -5.01 0.14 -15.67
N ILE A 137 -5.04 1.12 -16.57
CA ILE A 137 -5.48 0.93 -17.96
C ILE A 137 -4.35 1.36 -18.90
N ASN A 138 -4.02 0.52 -19.89
CA ASN A 138 -2.95 0.75 -20.87
C ASN A 138 -3.14 1.94 -21.83
N HIS A 139 -4.29 2.62 -21.79
CA HIS A 139 -4.54 3.79 -22.62
C HIS A 139 -5.40 4.79 -21.85
N TYR A 140 -4.96 6.05 -21.83
CA TYR A 140 -5.77 7.16 -21.36
C TYR A 140 -6.08 8.09 -22.53
N GLY A 141 -7.35 8.44 -22.69
CA GLY A 141 -7.70 9.57 -23.55
C GLY A 141 -7.78 10.84 -22.76
N LYS A 142 -7.72 11.98 -23.46
CA LYS A 142 -8.39 13.17 -22.95
C LYS A 142 -9.86 12.81 -22.70
N ARG A 143 -10.42 13.28 -21.58
CA ARG A 143 -11.86 13.25 -21.31
C ARG A 143 -12.58 13.70 -22.59
N ASP A 144 -13.54 12.90 -23.04
CA ASP A 144 -14.34 13.11 -24.27
C ASP A 144 -13.68 12.78 -25.63
N VAL A 145 -12.41 12.38 -25.66
CA VAL A 145 -11.72 11.99 -26.92
C VAL A 145 -11.59 10.47 -27.07
N VAL A 146 -11.36 9.74 -25.97
CA VAL A 146 -11.34 8.27 -26.01
C VAL A 146 -12.67 7.72 -25.56
N LYS A 147 -13.32 7.02 -26.49
CA LYS A 147 -14.51 6.23 -26.20
C LYS A 147 -14.07 4.92 -25.56
N HIS A 148 -14.31 4.78 -24.26
CA HIS A 148 -14.14 3.49 -23.59
C HIS A 148 -15.14 2.47 -24.15
N PRO A 149 -14.74 1.20 -24.35
CA PRO A 149 -15.66 0.15 -24.75
C PRO A 149 -16.68 -0.07 -23.63
N GLU A 150 -17.86 -0.61 -23.99
CA GLU A 150 -18.86 -0.96 -22.99
C GLU A 150 -18.29 -2.02 -22.04
N THR A 151 -18.22 -1.68 -20.76
CA THR A 151 -17.79 -2.56 -19.67
C THR A 151 -18.89 -2.55 -18.62
N PHE A 152 -19.15 -3.71 -18.02
CA PHE A 152 -20.19 -3.90 -17.03
C PHE A 152 -19.61 -4.44 -15.73
N CYS A 153 -20.19 -4.02 -14.61
CA CYS A 153 -19.88 -4.55 -13.29
C CYS A 153 -20.96 -5.55 -12.89
N GLN A 154 -20.56 -6.77 -12.53
CA GLN A 154 -21.41 -7.76 -11.86
C GLN A 154 -21.17 -7.61 -10.36
N LEU A 155 -22.16 -7.05 -9.65
CA LEU A 155 -22.10 -6.80 -8.21
C LEU A 155 -22.75 -7.97 -7.47
N TRP A 156 -22.01 -8.64 -6.61
CA TRP A 156 -22.45 -9.82 -5.87
C TRP A 156 -22.72 -9.46 -4.41
N PHE A 157 -23.83 -9.95 -3.87
CA PHE A 157 -24.30 -9.67 -2.52
C PHE A 157 -24.32 -10.93 -1.68
N ARG A 158 -24.20 -10.78 -0.35
CA ARG A 158 -24.08 -11.89 0.60
C ARG A 158 -25.17 -12.95 0.43
N ASN A 159 -26.43 -12.51 0.40
CA ASN A 159 -27.60 -13.40 0.42
C ASN A 159 -28.30 -13.50 -0.95
N ARG A 160 -27.58 -13.23 -2.06
CA ARG A 160 -28.15 -13.25 -3.41
C ARG A 160 -27.32 -14.15 -4.32
N ILE A 161 -28.01 -15.03 -5.04
CA ILE A 161 -27.37 -15.86 -6.06
C ILE A 161 -27.09 -15.02 -7.31
N GLU A 162 -28.06 -14.20 -7.71
CA GLU A 162 -27.98 -13.33 -8.89
C GLU A 162 -27.16 -12.06 -8.61
N PRO A 163 -26.31 -11.64 -9.56
CA PRO A 163 -25.62 -10.36 -9.47
C PRO A 163 -26.55 -9.21 -9.88
N VAL A 164 -26.27 -8.02 -9.37
CA VAL A 164 -26.78 -6.78 -9.96
C VAL A 164 -25.78 -6.33 -11.03
N VAL A 165 -26.20 -6.33 -12.29
CA VAL A 165 -25.36 -5.93 -13.41
C VAL A 165 -25.60 -4.48 -13.77
N VAL A 166 -24.56 -3.65 -13.70
CA VAL A 166 -24.60 -2.22 -14.01
C VAL A 166 -23.52 -1.85 -15.02
N ASN A 167 -23.73 -0.76 -15.74
CA ASN A 167 -22.70 -0.24 -16.65
C ASN A 167 -21.62 0.49 -15.83
N VAL A 168 -20.38 0.45 -16.31
CA VAL A 168 -19.37 1.41 -15.85
C VAL A 168 -19.75 2.79 -16.40
N THR A 169 -19.95 3.76 -15.51
CA THR A 169 -20.46 5.10 -15.87
C THR A 169 -19.37 6.13 -16.06
N ASP A 170 -18.26 6.01 -15.34
CA ASP A 170 -17.17 6.99 -15.33
C ASP A 170 -15.80 6.29 -15.24
N TYR A 171 -14.82 6.90 -15.90
CA TYR A 171 -13.42 6.47 -15.96
C TYR A 171 -12.56 7.64 -15.51
N LYS A 172 -12.37 7.77 -14.19
CA LYS A 172 -11.64 8.91 -13.61
C LYS A 172 -10.16 8.58 -13.48
N ILE A 173 -9.34 9.21 -14.31
CA ILE A 173 -7.88 9.11 -14.20
C ILE A 173 -7.43 9.75 -12.88
N ILE A 174 -6.64 9.02 -12.11
CA ILE A 174 -6.07 9.47 -10.84
C ILE A 174 -4.81 10.28 -11.10
N TRP A 175 -3.95 9.79 -12.01
CA TRP A 175 -2.66 10.39 -12.30
C TRP A 175 -2.20 10.08 -13.72
N ILE A 176 -1.42 10.99 -14.30
CA ILE A 176 -0.83 10.85 -15.63
C ILE A 176 0.70 10.89 -15.49
N TRP A 177 1.36 9.81 -15.89
CA TRP A 177 2.81 9.77 -16.04
C TRP A 177 3.21 10.37 -17.41
N GLY A 178 4.43 10.89 -17.55
CA GLY A 178 4.90 11.50 -18.81
C GLY A 178 4.70 10.54 -20.00
N GLY A 179 3.85 10.93 -20.95
CA GLY A 179 3.17 10.01 -21.89
C GLY A 179 4.08 9.11 -22.72
N GLY A 180 3.86 7.80 -22.60
CA GLY A 180 4.43 6.75 -23.45
C GLY A 180 3.40 5.67 -23.77
N SER A 181 3.56 4.98 -24.90
CA SER A 181 2.60 3.99 -25.43
C SER A 181 2.53 2.68 -24.65
N THR A 182 3.48 2.42 -23.77
CA THR A 182 3.55 1.20 -22.93
C THR A 182 3.09 1.43 -21.49
N MET A 183 2.66 2.65 -21.17
CA MET A 183 2.30 3.01 -19.80
C MET A 183 0.85 2.61 -19.48
N VAL A 184 0.66 2.15 -18.26
CA VAL A 184 -0.65 1.93 -17.66
C VAL A 184 -0.98 3.09 -16.71
N TYR A 185 -2.22 3.55 -16.74
CA TYR A 185 -2.66 4.76 -16.05
C TYR A 185 -3.65 4.40 -14.94
N PRO A 186 -3.41 4.83 -13.69
CA PRO A 186 -4.32 4.56 -12.58
C PRO A 186 -5.66 5.26 -12.84
N THR A 187 -6.73 4.47 -12.88
CA THR A 187 -8.08 4.89 -13.25
C THR A 187 -9.09 4.28 -12.29
N LEU A 188 -9.98 5.14 -11.79
CA LEU A 188 -11.08 4.77 -10.93
C LEU A 188 -12.35 4.59 -11.77
N LEU A 189 -12.88 3.37 -11.80
CA LEU A 189 -14.12 3.05 -12.48
C LEU A 189 -15.30 3.24 -11.53
N SER A 190 -16.41 3.79 -12.04
CA SER A 190 -17.66 3.92 -11.28
C SER A 190 -18.68 2.88 -11.71
N CYS A 191 -19.14 2.06 -10.77
CA CYS A 191 -20.28 1.15 -10.93
C CYS A 191 -21.45 1.67 -10.08
N CYS A 192 -22.30 2.54 -10.64
CA CYS A 192 -23.42 3.11 -9.90
C CYS A 192 -24.50 2.06 -9.63
N LEU A 193 -24.95 1.92 -8.38
CA LEU A 193 -26.08 1.05 -8.07
C LEU A 193 -27.39 1.71 -8.48
N PRO A 194 -28.40 0.92 -8.89
CA PRO A 194 -29.73 1.45 -9.16
C PRO A 194 -30.33 2.05 -7.89
N LYS A 195 -30.74 3.33 -7.94
CA LYS A 195 -31.44 3.97 -6.84
C LYS A 195 -32.78 3.28 -6.62
N THR A 196 -32.95 2.60 -5.49
CA THR A 196 -34.25 2.05 -5.10
C THR A 196 -35.09 3.14 -4.44
N ASN A 197 -36.39 3.19 -4.76
CA ASN A 197 -37.33 4.16 -4.16
C ASN A 197 -37.56 3.93 -2.66
N ASP A 198 -37.13 2.78 -2.13
CA ASP A 198 -37.22 2.46 -0.71
C ASP A 198 -36.05 3.08 0.07
N THR A 199 -36.40 3.85 1.09
CA THR A 199 -35.53 4.57 2.05
C THR A 199 -34.67 3.66 2.95
N LYS A 200 -34.54 2.37 2.63
CA LYS A 200 -33.59 1.48 3.33
C LYS A 200 -32.20 1.72 2.76
N ALA A 201 -31.23 1.91 3.65
CA ALA A 201 -29.81 1.99 3.28
C ALA A 201 -29.49 0.87 2.28
N GLN A 202 -29.05 1.26 1.08
CA GLN A 202 -28.80 0.33 0.00
C GLN A 202 -27.72 -0.67 0.46
N GLU A 203 -28.04 -1.96 0.42
CA GLU A 203 -27.12 -3.05 0.79
C GLU A 203 -25.80 -2.89 0.01
N ALA A 204 -24.66 -3.01 0.69
CA ALA A 204 -23.37 -2.98 0.03
C ALA A 204 -23.09 -4.34 -0.64
N PRO A 205 -22.66 -4.39 -1.91
CA PRO A 205 -22.16 -5.63 -2.49
C PRO A 205 -20.87 -6.05 -1.78
N GLU A 206 -20.63 -7.35 -1.69
CA GLU A 206 -19.42 -7.92 -1.08
C GLU A 206 -18.30 -8.16 -2.11
N MET A 207 -18.67 -8.37 -3.38
CA MET A 207 -17.72 -8.64 -4.45
C MET A 207 -18.17 -7.97 -5.74
N VAL A 208 -17.21 -7.70 -6.63
CA VAL A 208 -17.46 -7.19 -7.97
C VAL A 208 -16.58 -7.90 -8.99
N SER A 209 -17.17 -8.15 -10.15
CA SER A 209 -16.46 -8.60 -11.35
C SER A 209 -16.70 -7.63 -12.50
N LEU A 210 -15.69 -7.38 -13.31
CA LEU A 210 -15.79 -6.63 -14.56
C LEU A 210 -15.91 -7.58 -15.75
N VAL A 211 -16.83 -7.28 -16.67
CA VAL A 211 -17.10 -8.09 -17.86
C VAL A 211 -17.34 -7.21 -19.08
N THR A 212 -17.08 -7.74 -20.28
CA THR A 212 -17.28 -7.03 -21.55
C THR A 212 -18.72 -7.09 -22.04
N LYS A 213 -19.49 -8.09 -21.60
CA LYS A 213 -20.91 -8.26 -21.92
C LYS A 213 -21.72 -8.51 -20.66
N ARG A 214 -22.98 -8.08 -20.67
CA ARG A 214 -23.92 -8.36 -19.58
C ARG A 214 -24.04 -9.87 -19.37
N CYS A 215 -24.01 -10.30 -18.11
CA CYS A 215 -24.13 -11.71 -17.71
C CYS A 215 -23.04 -12.66 -18.24
N ASP A 216 -21.90 -12.15 -18.73
CA ASP A 216 -20.80 -13.02 -19.19
C ASP A 216 -20.11 -13.74 -18.03
N LYS A 217 -19.39 -14.82 -18.32
CA LYS A 217 -18.55 -15.51 -17.33
C LYS A 217 -17.35 -14.63 -17.00
N ALA A 218 -17.30 -14.14 -15.76
CA ALA A 218 -16.18 -13.33 -15.31
C ALA A 218 -14.90 -14.16 -15.16
N ARG A 219 -13.75 -13.53 -15.43
CA ARG A 219 -12.39 -14.06 -15.17
C ARG A 219 -11.63 -13.20 -14.14
N ASN A 220 -12.38 -12.40 -13.41
CA ASN A 220 -11.90 -11.58 -12.30
C ASN A 220 -13.00 -11.49 -11.24
N LEU A 221 -12.60 -11.32 -10.00
CA LEU A 221 -13.46 -11.21 -8.84
C LEU A 221 -12.67 -10.52 -7.73
N VAL A 222 -13.06 -9.30 -7.39
CA VAL A 222 -12.45 -8.53 -6.29
C VAL A 222 -13.47 -8.28 -5.19
N ARG A 223 -13.02 -8.31 -3.95
CA ARG A 223 -13.76 -7.92 -2.76
C ARG A 223 -14.05 -6.44 -2.81
N VAL A 224 -15.27 -6.10 -2.42
CA VAL A 224 -15.68 -4.72 -2.16
C VAL A 224 -15.43 -4.43 -0.69
N VAL A 225 -14.52 -3.50 -0.42
CA VAL A 225 -14.24 -3.02 0.94
C VAL A 225 -15.31 -1.99 1.31
N TYR A 226 -15.90 -2.20 2.49
CA TYR A 226 -16.85 -1.26 3.08
C TYR A 226 -16.75 -1.31 4.60
N GLU A 227 -16.42 -0.18 5.21
CA GLU A 227 -16.42 0.01 6.65
C GLU A 227 -17.53 1.00 7.00
N PRO A 228 -18.74 0.51 7.33
CA PRO A 228 -19.82 1.40 7.74
C PRO A 228 -19.45 2.11 9.05
N ASP A 229 -19.78 3.39 9.16
CA ASP A 229 -19.73 4.09 10.44
C ASP A 229 -20.56 3.31 11.46
N GLU A 230 -20.04 3.05 12.67
CA GLU A 230 -20.75 2.29 13.71
C GLU A 230 -22.13 2.88 14.07
N ALA A 231 -22.37 4.15 13.76
CA ALA A 231 -23.69 4.79 13.89
C ALA A 231 -24.74 4.25 12.89
N SER A 232 -24.31 3.67 11.77
CA SER A 232 -25.15 3.12 10.70
C SER A 232 -25.45 1.62 10.84
N THR A 233 -24.64 0.89 11.62
CA THR A 233 -24.81 -0.56 11.86
C THR A 233 -25.86 -0.89 12.93
N ALA A 234 -26.29 0.09 13.73
CA ALA A 234 -27.33 -0.07 14.74
C ALA A 234 -28.73 -0.43 14.18
N VAL A 235 -28.90 -0.46 12.85
CA VAL A 235 -30.21 -0.66 12.21
C VAL A 235 -30.47 -2.13 11.80
N THR A 236 -29.46 -3.01 11.78
CA THR A 236 -29.63 -4.33 11.08
C THR A 236 -29.46 -5.59 11.93
N TYR A 237 -29.02 -5.52 13.19
CA TYR A 237 -28.91 -6.72 14.03
C TYR A 237 -29.62 -6.54 15.38
N PRO A 238 -30.56 -7.44 15.77
CA PRO A 238 -31.02 -7.47 17.14
C PRO A 238 -29.83 -7.81 18.05
N PRO A 239 -29.55 -7.01 19.11
CA PRO A 239 -28.39 -7.25 19.96
C PRO A 239 -28.54 -8.59 20.68
N GLN A 240 -27.63 -9.52 20.44
CA GLN A 240 -27.38 -10.57 21.42
C GLN A 240 -26.75 -9.91 22.64
N GLN A 241 -27.35 -10.21 23.78
CA GLN A 241 -27.14 -9.55 25.07
C GLN A 241 -25.67 -9.57 25.47
N GLN A 242 -25.00 -8.42 25.36
CA GLN A 242 -23.87 -8.10 26.22
C GLN A 242 -24.23 -6.87 27.04
N SER A 243 -24.64 -7.16 28.26
CA SER A 243 -24.83 -6.22 29.35
C SER A 243 -23.52 -5.49 29.66
N LYS A 244 -23.43 -4.21 29.31
CA LYS A 244 -22.73 -3.22 30.13
C LYS A 244 -23.54 -1.93 30.13
N GLN A 245 -24.26 -1.73 31.24
CA GLN A 245 -24.73 -0.42 31.65
C GLN A 245 -23.54 0.51 31.73
N ASN A 246 -23.64 1.68 31.09
CA ASN A 246 -23.18 2.95 31.63
C ASN A 246 -23.98 4.06 30.94
N ASN A 247 -24.80 4.74 31.74
CA ASN A 247 -25.61 5.88 31.34
C ASN A 247 -24.71 7.09 31.13
N SER A 248 -24.55 7.53 29.89
CA SER A 248 -24.18 8.90 29.50
C SER A 248 -24.55 9.10 28.04
N THR A 249 -25.75 9.60 27.80
CA THR A 249 -26.24 10.07 26.50
C THR A 249 -25.49 11.34 26.09
N GLN A 250 -24.31 11.16 25.52
CA GLN A 250 -23.84 12.03 24.45
C GLN A 250 -23.47 11.11 23.29
N LEU A 251 -24.24 11.23 22.22
CA LEU A 251 -23.89 10.71 20.90
C LEU A 251 -22.62 11.47 20.47
N GLN A 252 -21.46 11.06 21.00
CA GLN A 252 -20.17 11.56 20.57
C GLN A 252 -19.98 11.07 19.14
N LYS A 253 -20.43 11.88 18.19
CA LYS A 253 -20.18 11.68 16.77
C LYS A 253 -18.66 11.61 16.63
N LYS A 254 -18.13 10.40 16.40
CA LYS A 254 -16.70 10.18 16.13
C LYS A 254 -16.29 11.21 15.07
N PRO A 255 -15.25 12.03 15.32
CA PRO A 255 -14.82 13.02 14.34
C PRO A 255 -14.49 12.29 13.04
N LEU A 256 -14.96 12.83 11.91
CA LEU A 256 -14.59 12.33 10.59
C LEU A 256 -13.07 12.43 10.48
N ARG A 257 -12.39 11.29 10.50
CA ARG A 257 -10.94 11.19 10.30
C ARG A 257 -10.74 10.62 8.91
N PHE A 258 -10.22 11.43 8.00
CA PHE A 258 -9.74 10.95 6.71
C PHE A 258 -8.23 10.84 6.74
N MET A 259 -7.69 9.97 5.90
CA MET A 259 -6.25 9.83 5.73
C MET A 259 -5.80 10.57 4.48
N VAL A 260 -4.58 11.11 4.52
CA VAL A 260 -3.93 11.72 3.36
C VAL A 260 -2.75 10.86 2.96
N CYS A 261 -2.73 10.48 1.69
CA CYS A 261 -1.67 9.68 1.14
C CYS A 261 -0.84 10.49 0.18
N VAL A 262 0.43 10.62 0.52
CA VAL A 262 1.37 11.42 -0.26
C VAL A 262 2.02 10.51 -1.29
N LYS A 263 2.20 11.01 -2.51
CA LYS A 263 3.05 10.30 -3.47
C LYS A 263 4.47 10.16 -2.89
N ALA A 264 5.16 9.09 -3.24
CA ALA A 264 6.61 8.95 -3.10
C ALA A 264 7.35 10.29 -3.31
N MET A 265 8.05 10.76 -2.27
CA MET A 265 8.77 12.03 -2.27
C MET A 265 10.23 11.81 -2.66
N ASP A 266 10.65 12.34 -3.81
CA ASP A 266 11.94 12.12 -4.46
C ASP A 266 12.87 13.36 -4.43
N PHE A 267 12.78 14.17 -3.37
CA PHE A 267 13.52 15.43 -3.23
C PHE A 267 14.96 15.24 -2.71
N ILE A 268 15.76 14.32 -3.27
CA ILE A 268 17.11 13.96 -2.77
C ILE A 268 18.00 15.19 -2.55
N TYR A 269 18.02 16.12 -3.52
CA TYR A 269 18.95 17.25 -3.55
C TYR A 269 18.32 18.58 -3.10
N LYS A 270 17.08 18.57 -2.59
CA LYS A 270 16.36 19.78 -2.24
C LYS A 270 15.75 19.68 -0.86
N ASP A 271 16.27 20.47 0.06
CA ASP A 271 15.68 20.60 1.38
C ASP A 271 14.35 21.38 1.32
N LEU A 272 13.25 20.69 1.60
CA LEU A 272 11.91 21.25 1.72
C LEU A 272 11.33 21.02 3.14
N SER A 273 12.18 20.77 4.14
CA SER A 273 11.74 20.42 5.51
C SER A 273 10.77 21.44 6.10
N TRP A 274 11.01 22.73 5.94
CA TRP A 274 10.12 23.77 6.45
C TRP A 274 8.73 23.73 5.80
N ARG A 275 8.64 23.52 4.48
CA ARG A 275 7.35 23.37 3.78
C ARG A 275 6.63 22.08 4.18
N LEU A 276 7.38 21.02 4.43
CA LEU A 276 6.84 19.75 4.91
C LEU A 276 6.18 19.93 6.29
N ILE A 277 6.86 20.62 7.23
CA ILE A 277 6.32 20.95 8.55
C ILE A 277 5.05 21.79 8.41
N GLU A 278 5.09 22.89 7.64
CA GLU A 278 3.93 23.75 7.41
C GLU A 278 2.74 22.97 6.84
N TRP A 279 2.99 22.09 5.87
CA TRP A 279 1.96 21.30 5.24
C TRP A 279 1.38 20.23 6.19
N LEU A 280 2.20 19.57 7.00
CA LEU A 280 1.74 18.60 8.01
C LEU A 280 0.84 19.27 9.05
N GLU A 281 1.25 20.42 9.57
CA GLU A 281 0.42 21.19 10.51
C GLU A 281 -0.89 21.64 9.88
N LEU A 282 -0.86 22.06 8.61
CA LEU A 282 -2.07 22.38 7.87
C LEU A 282 -3.00 21.17 7.72
N MET A 283 -2.47 19.99 7.38
CA MET A 283 -3.27 18.76 7.28
C MET A 283 -3.92 18.42 8.62
N ARG A 284 -3.19 18.57 9.73
CA ARG A 284 -3.71 18.37 11.09
C ARG A 284 -4.86 19.34 11.40
N LEU A 285 -4.69 20.62 11.07
CA LEU A 285 -5.72 21.66 11.26
C LEU A 285 -6.99 21.41 10.41
N LEU A 286 -6.83 20.86 9.22
CA LEU A 286 -7.95 20.48 8.34
C LEU A 286 -8.67 19.20 8.78
N GLY A 287 -8.19 18.53 9.84
CA GLY A 287 -8.82 17.33 10.40
C GLY A 287 -8.34 16.02 9.79
N ALA A 288 -7.20 16.01 9.08
CA ALA A 288 -6.57 14.77 8.66
C ALA A 288 -6.20 13.94 9.90
N GLY A 289 -6.67 12.71 9.95
CA GLY A 289 -6.44 11.82 11.08
C GLY A 289 -5.07 11.15 11.05
N LYS A 290 -4.53 10.95 9.86
CA LYS A 290 -3.25 10.32 9.56
C LYS A 290 -2.74 10.80 8.19
N VAL A 291 -1.43 10.88 8.03
CA VAL A 291 -0.73 11.14 6.78
C VAL A 291 0.27 10.02 6.53
N VAL A 292 0.15 9.34 5.40
CA VAL A 292 1.03 8.24 5.01
C VAL A 292 2.00 8.74 3.95
N PHE A 293 3.29 8.52 4.20
CA PHE A 293 4.38 8.78 3.28
C PHE A 293 4.98 7.48 2.77
N TYR A 294 5.63 7.59 1.61
CA TYR A 294 6.43 6.54 1.02
C TYR A 294 7.83 7.12 0.79
N ASP A 295 8.82 6.58 1.51
CA ASP A 295 10.22 6.97 1.30
C ASP A 295 10.72 6.59 -0.10
N ALA A 296 11.04 7.60 -0.90
CA ALA A 296 11.68 7.42 -2.20
C ALA A 296 13.03 8.14 -2.27
N GLN A 297 13.79 8.04 -1.17
CA GLN A 297 15.08 8.70 -0.97
C GLN A 297 14.91 10.23 -0.92
N MET A 298 14.23 10.73 0.10
CA MET A 298 14.12 12.19 0.30
C MET A 298 15.41 12.80 0.89
N HIS A 299 15.50 14.13 0.88
CA HIS A 299 16.61 14.85 1.52
C HIS A 299 16.74 14.44 3.01
N PRO A 300 17.95 14.25 3.56
CA PRO A 300 18.13 13.77 4.94
C PRO A 300 17.44 14.63 6.01
N ASN A 301 17.36 15.94 5.81
CA ASN A 301 16.64 16.83 6.73
C ASN A 301 15.12 16.61 6.68
N MET A 302 14.56 16.17 5.56
CA MET A 302 13.13 15.84 5.45
C MET A 302 12.84 14.51 6.13
N THR A 303 13.70 13.51 5.94
CA THR A 303 13.62 12.23 6.67
C THR A 303 13.65 12.45 8.18
N ARG A 304 14.53 13.34 8.67
CA ARG A 304 14.58 13.72 10.08
C ARG A 304 13.26 14.32 10.59
N VAL A 305 12.63 15.17 9.79
CA VAL A 305 11.31 15.74 10.13
C VAL A 305 10.26 14.64 10.24
N LEU A 306 10.18 13.72 9.27
CA LEU A 306 9.20 12.64 9.32
C LEU A 306 9.40 11.74 10.55
N ASN A 307 10.65 11.36 10.84
CA ASN A 307 10.98 10.56 12.02
C ASN A 307 10.57 11.27 13.32
N ASP A 308 10.87 12.58 13.43
CA ASP A 308 10.45 13.38 14.57
C ASP A 308 8.92 13.40 14.75
N TYR A 309 8.15 13.54 13.65
CA TYR A 309 6.68 13.46 13.72
C TYR A 309 6.16 12.07 14.09
N MET A 310 6.81 11.00 13.60
CA MET A 310 6.44 9.62 13.95
C MET A 310 6.67 9.34 15.44
N GLU A 311 7.75 9.88 16.01
CA GLU A 311 8.07 9.73 17.44
C GLU A 311 7.21 10.64 18.34
N THR A 312 7.07 11.92 17.98
CA THR A 312 6.40 12.93 18.81
C THR A 312 4.87 12.91 18.68
N SER A 313 4.35 12.47 17.53
CA SER A 313 2.91 12.44 17.21
C SER A 313 2.49 11.06 16.68
N PRO A 314 2.58 10.01 17.52
CA PRO A 314 2.34 8.64 17.09
C PRO A 314 0.93 8.47 16.49
N GLY A 315 0.88 7.91 15.29
CA GLY A 315 -0.36 7.65 14.55
C GLY A 315 -0.86 8.82 13.69
N PHE A 316 -0.25 10.01 13.76
CA PHE A 316 -0.54 11.10 12.82
C PHE A 316 0.29 10.99 11.53
N VAL A 317 1.57 10.63 11.64
CA VAL A 317 2.44 10.38 10.48
C VAL A 317 2.88 8.91 10.49
N GLU A 318 2.88 8.30 9.31
CA GLU A 318 3.33 6.93 9.09
C GLU A 318 4.21 6.88 7.84
N ASP A 319 5.32 6.13 7.92
CA ASP A 319 6.14 5.79 6.76
C ASP A 319 5.88 4.33 6.41
N SER A 320 5.25 4.15 5.25
CA SER A 320 4.87 2.85 4.72
C SER A 320 6.10 1.94 4.55
N ASN A 321 7.23 2.47 4.12
CA ASN A 321 8.40 1.66 3.77
C ASN A 321 9.19 1.10 4.99
N SER A 322 8.72 1.35 6.22
CA SER A 322 9.39 0.89 7.44
C SER A 322 9.17 -0.60 7.75
N ASP A 323 8.17 -1.24 7.13
CA ASP A 323 7.98 -2.71 7.18
C ASP A 323 8.59 -3.37 5.92
N THR A 324 9.87 -3.72 6.00
CA THR A 324 10.57 -4.67 5.11
C THR A 324 10.47 -4.43 3.59
N GLY A 325 11.33 -3.54 3.06
CA GLY A 325 12.29 -3.77 1.96
C GLY A 325 11.90 -4.37 0.59
N SER A 326 10.69 -4.88 0.36
CA SER A 326 10.27 -5.47 -0.94
C SER A 326 8.87 -5.05 -1.39
N GLU A 327 8.19 -4.19 -0.64
CA GLU A 327 6.75 -3.95 -0.75
C GLU A 327 6.34 -2.54 -1.21
N LEU A 328 7.23 -1.82 -1.91
CA LEU A 328 6.94 -0.45 -2.39
C LEU A 328 5.65 -0.36 -3.25
N TYR A 329 5.23 -1.46 -3.91
CA TYR A 329 3.97 -1.55 -4.67
C TYR A 329 2.79 -2.17 -3.89
N ARG A 330 3.06 -2.87 -2.78
CA ARG A 330 2.06 -3.58 -1.97
C ARG A 330 1.27 -2.60 -1.09
N GLU A 331 1.90 -1.52 -0.65
CA GLU A 331 1.32 -0.59 0.32
C GLU A 331 0.80 0.72 -0.27
N LEU A 332 1.26 1.12 -1.47
CA LEU A 332 0.79 2.33 -2.17
C LEU A 332 -0.74 2.39 -2.37
N VAL A 333 -1.39 1.23 -2.28
CA VAL A 333 -2.78 1.08 -2.66
C VAL A 333 -3.65 0.46 -1.55
N ASN A 334 -3.07 -0.38 -0.68
CA ASN A 334 -3.85 -1.14 0.29
C ASN A 334 -4.22 -0.34 1.54
N ASP A 335 -3.36 0.55 2.04
CA ASP A 335 -3.67 1.32 3.24
C ASP A 335 -4.34 2.65 2.92
N CYS A 336 -4.03 3.24 1.78
CA CYS A 336 -4.55 4.54 1.36
C CYS A 336 -5.99 4.60 0.86
N LEU A 337 -6.57 3.46 0.53
CA LEU A 337 -7.94 3.36 0.02
C LEU A 337 -8.88 2.65 0.99
N LYS A 338 -8.38 2.17 2.14
CA LYS A 338 -9.20 1.92 3.32
C LYS A 338 -9.61 3.26 3.92
#